data_AF-A0A822ZE01-F1
#
_entry.id   AF-A0A822ZE01-F1
#
_cell.length_a   1.000
_cell.length_b   1.000
_cell.length_c   1.000
_cell.angle_alpha   90.00
_cell.angle_beta   90.00
_cell.angle_gamma   90.00
#
_symmetry.space_group_name_H-M   'P 1'
#
loop_
_entity.id
_entity.type
_entity.pdbx_description
1 polymer ?
#
loop_
_entity_poly.entity_id
_entity_poly.type
_entity_poly.pdbx_seq_one_letter_code
_entity_poly.pdbx_strand_id
1 'polypeptide(L)'
;MISNTSSSVATFRAIGNTTAVANCMATNIQFSSFEENCMLVAMQLATAVVFPMALKVATELDVFEIISRAGPDAYLSASEIAFHLRTENPDAATMLDRVLSLLTSYSVLKCSLVKRDNDQVERRYGLAPVCKFLTCNPNGISLVPLLLINHDKLILDSWCHLKDAILESGIPFSKARGMTFFEYCETDSRYNKLFNKAMSFHSIIVMDQILDTYNGFESLKEVVDVGGGTGTTLEMITSKYPQIKGINFDLPHVIAEAPSYAGVEHVGGDMFECVPRGEAIFMKWILHNWSDETLLEAFEQLLESPTKIGKSDCCGINSSNGSRE
;
A
#
# COMPACT_ATOMS: atom_id res chain seq x y z
N MET A 1 -3.60 -21.60 35.36
CA MET A 1 -3.90 -22.62 34.34
C MET A 1 -3.78 -21.92 33.00
N ILE A 2 -2.70 -22.22 32.29
CA ILE A 2 -2.39 -21.67 30.97
C ILE A 2 -3.19 -22.48 29.97
N SER A 3 -4.20 -21.87 29.33
CA SER A 3 -4.90 -22.48 28.20
C SER A 3 -4.42 -21.81 26.92
N ASN A 4 -3.50 -22.51 26.24
CA ASN A 4 -3.10 -22.27 24.87
C ASN A 4 -4.33 -22.32 23.95
N THR A 5 -4.66 -21.21 23.30
CA THR A 5 -5.44 -21.22 22.06
C THR A 5 -4.51 -20.79 20.93
N SER A 6 -4.05 -21.80 20.20
CA SER A 6 -3.28 -21.70 18.96
C SER A 6 -4.02 -20.82 17.95
N SER A 7 -3.46 -19.67 17.61
CA SER A 7 -3.88 -18.93 16.43
C SER A 7 -3.40 -19.70 15.19
N SER A 8 -4.37 -20.10 14.36
CA SER A 8 -4.10 -20.71 13.07
C SER A 8 -3.44 -19.67 12.17
N VAL A 9 -2.14 -19.78 11.96
CA VAL A 9 -1.45 -19.12 10.86
C VAL A 9 -2.05 -19.70 9.58
N ALA A 10 -2.88 -18.90 8.91
CA ALA A 10 -3.37 -19.21 7.58
C ALA A 10 -2.17 -19.23 6.64
N THR A 11 -1.63 -20.43 6.39
CA THR A 11 -0.65 -20.67 5.34
C THR A 11 -1.27 -20.22 4.03
N PHE A 12 -0.82 -19.09 3.50
CA PHE A 12 -1.02 -18.75 2.09
C PHE A 12 -0.38 -19.88 1.27
N ARG A 13 -1.18 -20.87 0.90
CA ARG A 13 -0.82 -21.75 -0.21
C ARG A 13 -0.65 -20.85 -1.42
N ALA A 14 0.59 -20.69 -1.87
CA ALA A 14 0.85 -20.28 -3.22
C ALA A 14 0.07 -21.24 -4.12
N ILE A 15 -1.09 -20.80 -4.63
CA ILE A 15 -1.70 -21.40 -5.81
C ILE A 15 -0.82 -20.93 -6.97
N GLY A 16 0.40 -21.49 -7.02
CA GLY A 16 1.17 -21.52 -8.23
C GLY A 16 0.35 -22.35 -9.21
N ASN A 17 -0.25 -21.69 -10.18
CA ASN A 17 -0.78 -22.34 -11.36
C ASN A 17 0.39 -22.99 -12.11
N THR A 18 0.80 -24.19 -11.68
CA THR A 18 1.66 -25.11 -12.44
C THR A 18 1.00 -25.56 -13.75
N THR A 19 -0.24 -25.15 -14.03
CA THR A 19 -1.00 -25.51 -15.22
C THR A 19 -0.81 -24.53 -16.40
N ALA A 20 -0.30 -23.31 -16.17
CA ALA A 20 -0.24 -22.29 -17.23
C ALA A 20 0.90 -22.49 -18.25
N VAL A 21 1.91 -23.31 -17.94
CA VAL A 21 3.06 -23.56 -18.83
C VAL A 21 2.79 -24.71 -19.82
N ALA A 22 1.66 -25.43 -19.68
CA ALA A 22 1.43 -26.66 -20.44
C ALA A 22 0.87 -26.47 -21.87
N ASN A 23 0.43 -25.28 -22.28
CA ASN A 23 -0.39 -25.14 -23.51
C ASN A 23 0.22 -24.34 -24.67
N CYS A 24 1.54 -24.14 -24.70
CA CYS A 24 2.17 -23.58 -25.90
C CYS A 24 3.56 -24.17 -26.14
N MET A 25 3.61 -25.42 -26.62
CA MET A 25 4.65 -25.93 -27.53
C MET A 25 4.31 -27.37 -27.92
N ALA A 26 3.74 -27.54 -29.12
CA ALA A 26 3.60 -28.84 -29.76
C ALA A 26 4.97 -29.27 -30.31
N THR A 27 5.84 -29.77 -29.43
CA THR A 27 6.97 -30.62 -29.77
C THR A 27 7.28 -31.49 -28.55
N ASN A 28 7.26 -32.80 -28.73
CA ASN A 28 7.59 -33.83 -27.73
C ASN A 28 8.92 -33.55 -27.05
N ILE A 29 8.90 -32.83 -25.94
CA ILE A 29 10.00 -32.88 -24.98
C ILE A 29 9.40 -33.11 -23.58
N GLN A 30 9.50 -34.36 -23.15
CA GLN A 30 9.05 -34.84 -21.86
C GLN A 30 10.11 -34.47 -20.81
N PHE A 31 10.14 -33.21 -20.40
CA PHE A 31 10.95 -32.76 -19.25
C PHE A 31 10.03 -32.58 -18.05
N SER A 32 10.03 -33.55 -17.14
CA SER A 32 9.48 -33.32 -15.81
C SER A 32 10.19 -34.19 -14.78
N SER A 33 11.52 -34.11 -14.73
CA SER A 33 12.21 -34.56 -13.53
C SER A 33 11.94 -33.55 -12.40
N PHE A 34 11.83 -34.01 -11.16
CA PHE A 34 11.69 -33.13 -9.98
C PHE A 34 12.80 -32.05 -9.93
N GLU A 35 14.01 -32.42 -10.37
CA GLU A 35 15.18 -31.56 -10.43
C GLU A 35 15.04 -30.38 -11.41
N GLU A 36 14.49 -30.63 -12.62
CA GLU A 36 14.20 -29.56 -13.60
C GLU A 36 13.21 -28.54 -13.05
N ASN A 37 12.16 -28.99 -12.36
CA ASN A 37 11.19 -28.09 -11.72
C ASN A 37 11.86 -27.26 -10.61
N CYS A 38 12.71 -27.88 -9.78
CA CYS A 38 13.47 -27.14 -8.77
C CYS A 38 14.40 -26.09 -9.37
N MET A 39 15.06 -26.41 -10.49
CA MET A 39 15.92 -25.47 -11.21
C MET A 39 15.12 -24.27 -11.74
N LEU A 40 13.95 -24.50 -12.36
CA LEU A 40 13.10 -23.42 -12.87
C LEU A 40 12.61 -22.50 -11.76
N VAL A 41 12.20 -23.07 -10.62
CA VAL A 41 11.81 -22.28 -9.44
C VAL A 41 13.00 -21.47 -8.90
N ALA A 42 14.18 -22.08 -8.80
CA ALA A 42 15.38 -21.37 -8.35
C ALA A 42 15.74 -20.19 -9.27
N MET A 43 15.63 -20.38 -10.59
CA MET A 43 15.86 -19.30 -11.56
C MET A 43 14.82 -18.18 -11.44
N GLN A 44 13.55 -18.52 -11.21
CA GLN A 44 12.49 -17.53 -10.97
C GLN A 44 12.78 -16.71 -9.70
N LEU A 45 13.19 -17.37 -8.61
CA LEU A 45 13.55 -16.70 -7.36
C LEU A 45 14.77 -15.79 -7.51
N ALA A 46 15.81 -16.25 -8.23
CA ALA A 46 17.03 -15.48 -8.48
C ALA A 46 16.76 -14.19 -9.28
N THR A 47 15.65 -14.13 -10.02
CA THR A 47 15.26 -12.98 -10.85
C THR A 47 13.94 -12.35 -10.40
N ALA A 48 13.47 -12.66 -9.18
CA ALA A 48 12.14 -12.28 -8.70
C ALA A 48 11.90 -10.77 -8.67
N VAL A 49 12.95 -9.96 -8.61
CA VAL A 49 12.89 -8.49 -8.68
C VAL A 49 12.30 -7.97 -10.00
N VAL A 50 12.39 -8.73 -11.08
CA VAL A 50 11.97 -8.27 -12.42
C VAL A 50 10.46 -8.01 -12.48
N PHE A 51 9.65 -8.88 -11.88
CA PHE A 51 8.18 -8.73 -11.87
C PHE A 51 7.70 -7.45 -11.16
N PRO A 52 8.01 -7.20 -9.87
CA PRO A 52 7.54 -5.99 -9.18
C PRO A 52 8.03 -4.71 -9.84
N MET A 53 9.25 -4.69 -10.39
CA MET A 53 9.77 -3.51 -11.09
C MET A 53 9.09 -3.27 -12.43
N ALA A 54 8.79 -4.32 -13.20
CA ALA A 54 7.98 -4.20 -14.42
C ALA A 54 6.56 -3.71 -14.12
N LEU A 55 5.97 -4.19 -13.02
CA LEU A 55 4.65 -3.76 -12.56
C LEU A 55 4.65 -2.28 -12.13
N LYS A 56 5.67 -1.83 -11.40
CA LYS A 56 5.90 -0.41 -11.08
C LYS A 56 5.99 0.44 -12.35
N VAL A 57 6.82 0.05 -13.32
CA VAL A 57 6.98 0.80 -14.58
C VAL A 57 5.68 0.89 -15.36
N ALA A 58 4.94 -0.21 -15.51
CA ALA A 58 3.64 -0.19 -16.19
C ALA A 58 2.63 0.73 -15.46
N THR A 59 2.70 0.80 -14.14
CA THR A 59 1.89 1.71 -13.32
C THR A 59 2.29 3.17 -13.56
N GLU A 60 3.58 3.50 -13.53
CA GLU A 60 4.09 4.87 -13.77
C GLU A 60 3.85 5.37 -15.19
N LEU A 61 3.74 4.45 -16.16
CA LEU A 61 3.38 4.75 -17.54
C LEU A 61 1.86 4.79 -17.77
N ASP A 62 1.04 4.72 -16.72
CA ASP A 62 -0.43 4.73 -16.81
C ASP A 62 -1.01 3.64 -17.73
N VAL A 63 -0.29 2.52 -17.93
CA VAL A 63 -0.70 1.45 -18.86
C VAL A 63 -2.11 0.96 -18.54
N PHE A 64 -2.39 0.71 -17.27
CA PHE A 64 -3.68 0.18 -16.84
C PHE A 64 -4.81 1.17 -17.09
N GLU A 65 -4.57 2.47 -16.87
CA GLU A 65 -5.52 3.55 -17.15
C GLU A 65 -5.75 3.73 -18.65
N ILE A 66 -4.72 3.61 -19.47
CA ILE A 66 -4.82 3.68 -20.94
C ILE A 66 -5.73 2.56 -21.45
N ILE A 67 -5.52 1.32 -21.02
CA ILE A 67 -6.36 0.18 -21.43
C ILE A 67 -7.78 0.34 -20.86
N SER A 68 -7.92 0.75 -19.59
CA SER A 68 -9.22 0.98 -18.94
C SER A 68 -10.09 1.97 -19.73
N ARG A 69 -9.51 3.09 -20.17
CA ARG A 69 -10.20 4.12 -20.98
C ARG A 69 -10.66 3.62 -22.35
N ALA A 70 -10.04 2.59 -22.91
CA ALA A 70 -10.46 1.99 -24.17
C ALA A 70 -11.72 1.10 -24.02
N GLY A 71 -12.07 0.70 -22.80
CA GLY A 71 -13.29 -0.04 -22.47
C GLY A 71 -13.03 -1.39 -21.78
N PRO A 72 -14.07 -1.99 -21.16
CA PRO A 72 -13.92 -3.18 -20.30
C PRO A 72 -13.43 -4.43 -21.06
N ASP A 73 -13.75 -4.55 -22.35
CA ASP A 73 -13.35 -5.67 -23.21
C ASP A 73 -12.25 -5.29 -24.21
N ALA A 74 -11.60 -4.14 -24.02
CA ALA A 74 -10.59 -3.64 -24.92
C ALA A 74 -9.30 -4.48 -24.87
N TYR A 75 -8.72 -4.70 -26.04
CA TYR A 75 -7.39 -5.26 -26.22
C TYR A 75 -6.58 -4.30 -27.09
N LEU A 76 -5.56 -3.68 -26.50
CA LEU A 76 -4.69 -2.72 -27.18
C LEU A 76 -3.34 -3.35 -27.52
N SER A 77 -2.78 -3.02 -28.68
CA SER A 77 -1.39 -3.37 -28.98
C SER A 77 -0.41 -2.47 -28.22
N ALA A 78 0.84 -2.89 -28.11
CA ALA A 78 1.87 -2.08 -27.46
C ALA A 78 2.11 -0.73 -28.18
N SER A 79 1.91 -0.67 -29.51
CA SER A 79 2.02 0.59 -30.26
C SER A 79 0.87 1.55 -29.95
N GLU A 80 -0.36 1.05 -29.80
CA GLU A 80 -1.51 1.87 -29.42
C GLU A 80 -1.34 2.42 -27.99
N ILE A 81 -0.84 1.60 -27.05
CA ILE A 81 -0.55 2.08 -25.69
C ILE A 81 0.58 3.11 -25.72
N ALA A 82 1.68 2.84 -26.43
CA ALA A 82 2.81 3.75 -26.55
C ALA A 82 2.43 5.09 -27.20
N PHE A 83 1.48 5.10 -28.13
CA PHE A 83 0.94 6.33 -28.73
C PHE A 83 0.36 7.28 -27.67
N HIS A 84 -0.33 6.75 -26.66
CA HIS A 84 -0.87 7.55 -25.55
C HIS A 84 0.19 8.10 -24.60
N LEU A 85 1.40 7.51 -24.57
CA LEU A 85 2.52 7.98 -23.75
C LEU A 85 3.17 9.26 -24.30
N ARG A 86 2.86 9.65 -25.56
CA ARG A 86 3.44 10.83 -26.23
C ARG A 86 4.97 10.86 -26.20
N THR A 87 5.60 9.70 -26.37
CA THR A 87 7.07 9.55 -26.38
C THR A 87 7.64 9.69 -27.79
N GLU A 88 8.84 10.26 -27.89
CA GLU A 88 9.61 10.35 -29.15
C GLU A 88 10.50 9.13 -29.37
N ASN A 89 10.55 8.18 -28.43
CA ASN A 89 11.39 6.99 -28.53
C ASN A 89 10.81 5.99 -29.56
N PRO A 90 11.47 5.74 -30.70
CA PRO A 90 10.97 4.83 -31.73
C PRO A 90 10.84 3.38 -31.23
N ASP A 91 11.62 3.00 -30.21
CA ASP A 91 11.63 1.64 -29.65
C ASP A 91 10.62 1.44 -28.51
N ALA A 92 9.88 2.48 -28.11
CA ALA A 92 9.00 2.45 -26.94
C ALA A 92 7.96 1.33 -27.00
N ALA A 93 7.33 1.13 -28.17
CA ALA A 93 6.33 0.07 -28.35
C ALA A 93 6.95 -1.33 -28.15
N THR A 94 8.15 -1.56 -28.69
CA THR A 94 8.88 -2.83 -28.55
C THR A 94 9.32 -3.08 -27.11
N MET A 95 9.80 -2.04 -26.42
CA MET A 95 10.16 -2.12 -25.00
C MET A 95 8.93 -2.42 -24.13
N LEU A 96 7.83 -1.71 -24.40
CA LEU A 96 6.58 -1.88 -23.67
C LEU A 96 5.99 -3.27 -23.88
N ASP A 97 5.98 -3.78 -25.10
CA ASP A 97 5.49 -5.13 -25.42
C ASP A 97 6.20 -6.22 -24.57
N ARG A 98 7.50 -6.09 -24.30
CA ARG A 98 8.24 -7.01 -23.42
C ARG A 98 7.76 -6.92 -21.96
N VAL A 99 7.51 -5.71 -21.46
CA VAL A 99 6.96 -5.48 -20.11
C VAL A 99 5.55 -6.07 -20.00
N LEU A 100 4.68 -5.79 -20.96
CA LEU A 100 3.29 -6.28 -20.98
C LEU A 100 3.22 -7.81 -21.11
N SER A 101 4.14 -8.40 -21.88
CA SER A 101 4.28 -9.85 -21.99
C SER A 101 4.64 -10.51 -20.66
N LEU A 102 5.54 -9.90 -19.88
CA LEU A 102 5.85 -10.37 -18.52
C LEU A 102 4.62 -10.24 -17.61
N LEU A 103 3.92 -9.11 -17.62
CA LEU A 103 2.72 -8.93 -16.79
C LEU A 103 1.60 -9.91 -17.15
N THR A 104 1.54 -10.32 -18.42
CA THR A 104 0.63 -11.37 -18.90
C THR A 104 1.01 -12.74 -18.30
N SER A 105 2.31 -13.08 -18.21
CA SER A 105 2.73 -14.36 -17.61
C SER A 105 2.37 -14.48 -16.13
N TYR A 106 2.20 -13.34 -15.45
CA TYR A 106 1.72 -13.25 -14.07
C TYR A 106 0.20 -13.04 -13.96
N SER A 107 -0.54 -13.16 -15.07
CA SER A 107 -2.00 -12.96 -15.12
C SER A 107 -2.48 -11.59 -14.64
N VAL A 108 -1.60 -10.58 -14.64
CA VAL A 108 -1.96 -9.17 -14.40
C VAL A 108 -2.67 -8.60 -15.62
N LEU A 109 -2.24 -9.01 -16.82
CA LEU A 109 -2.88 -8.68 -18.09
C LEU A 109 -3.38 -9.96 -18.77
N LYS A 110 -4.41 -9.80 -19.61
CA LYS A 110 -4.81 -10.79 -20.61
C LYS A 110 -4.08 -10.50 -21.91
N CYS A 111 -3.80 -11.54 -22.70
CA CYS A 111 -3.20 -11.39 -24.02
C CYS A 111 -4.01 -12.14 -25.07
N SER A 112 -4.24 -11.51 -26.22
CA SER A 112 -4.76 -12.14 -27.43
C SER A 112 -3.75 -12.01 -28.56
N LEU A 113 -3.67 -13.02 -29.42
CA LEU A 113 -2.80 -13.02 -30.59
C LEU A 113 -3.63 -12.76 -31.84
N VAL A 114 -3.28 -11.71 -32.58
CA VAL A 114 -3.94 -11.34 -33.83
C VAL A 114 -2.96 -11.54 -34.98
N LYS A 115 -3.37 -12.30 -36.00
CA LYS A 115 -2.61 -12.45 -37.24
C LYS A 115 -2.85 -11.22 -38.12
N ARG A 116 -1.77 -10.61 -38.62
CA ARG A 116 -1.81 -9.52 -39.60
C ARG A 116 -1.64 -10.09 -41.01
N ASP A 117 -2.00 -9.28 -42.01
CA ASP A 117 -2.00 -9.67 -43.43
C ASP A 117 -0.62 -10.10 -43.98
N ASN A 118 0.46 -9.79 -43.26
CA ASN A 118 1.85 -10.12 -43.60
C ASN A 118 2.40 -11.34 -42.84
N ASP A 119 1.52 -12.23 -42.34
CA ASP A 119 1.84 -13.38 -41.49
C ASP A 119 2.53 -13.03 -40.14
N GLN A 120 2.61 -11.74 -39.78
CA GLN A 120 3.09 -11.35 -38.46
C GLN A 120 2.00 -11.56 -37.41
N VAL A 121 2.42 -11.99 -36.23
CA VAL A 121 1.56 -12.13 -35.06
C VAL A 121 1.77 -10.93 -34.15
N GLU A 122 0.70 -10.20 -33.85
CA GLU A 122 0.69 -9.10 -32.91
C GLU A 122 0.03 -9.54 -31.59
N ARG A 123 0.68 -9.21 -30.47
CA ARG A 123 0.06 -9.32 -29.14
C ARG A 123 -0.79 -8.09 -28.86
N ARG A 124 -2.00 -8.33 -28.36
CA ARG A 124 -2.88 -7.29 -27.83
C ARG A 124 -3.21 -7.61 -26.39
N TYR A 125 -3.26 -6.58 -25.55
CA TYR A 125 -3.33 -6.69 -24.10
C TYR A 125 -4.61 -6.08 -23.56
N GLY A 126 -5.28 -6.83 -22.68
CA GLY A 126 -6.49 -6.41 -21.97
C GLY A 126 -6.29 -6.51 -20.45
N LEU A 127 -7.16 -5.86 -19.69
CA LEU A 127 -7.09 -5.90 -18.23
C LEU A 127 -7.55 -7.27 -17.68
N ALA A 128 -6.79 -7.81 -16.72
CA ALA A 128 -7.25 -8.94 -15.90
C ALA A 128 -8.04 -8.44 -14.68
N PRO A 129 -8.80 -9.30 -13.96
CA PRO A 129 -9.62 -8.87 -12.83
C PRO A 129 -8.85 -8.12 -11.72
N VAL A 130 -7.57 -8.46 -11.49
CA VAL A 130 -6.73 -7.77 -10.50
C VAL A 130 -6.55 -6.29 -10.82
N CYS A 131 -6.61 -5.90 -12.10
CA CYS A 131 -6.47 -4.51 -12.52
C CYS A 131 -7.61 -3.62 -12.02
N LYS A 132 -8.76 -4.18 -11.58
CA LYS A 132 -9.81 -3.41 -10.89
C LYS A 132 -9.25 -2.60 -9.71
N PHE A 133 -8.22 -3.11 -9.04
CA PHE A 133 -7.55 -2.44 -7.92
C PHE A 133 -6.28 -1.68 -8.34
N LEU A 134 -5.83 -1.83 -9.59
CA LEU A 134 -4.67 -1.14 -10.16
C LEU A 134 -5.08 -0.01 -11.12
N THR A 135 -6.37 0.26 -11.24
CA THR A 135 -6.96 1.42 -11.90
C THR A 135 -7.85 2.16 -10.93
N CYS A 136 -8.03 3.45 -11.13
CA CYS A 136 -8.93 4.26 -10.33
C CYS A 136 -10.38 3.78 -10.51
N ASN A 137 -11.06 3.57 -9.38
CA ASN A 137 -12.52 3.42 -9.38
C ASN A 137 -13.19 4.77 -9.70
N PRO A 138 -14.54 4.84 -9.83
CA PRO A 138 -15.23 6.10 -10.12
C PRO A 138 -14.97 7.25 -9.12
N ASN A 139 -14.56 6.93 -7.89
CA ASN A 139 -14.20 7.90 -6.85
C ASN A 139 -12.71 8.27 -6.88
N GLY A 140 -11.94 7.81 -7.88
CA GLY A 140 -10.51 8.08 -8.01
C GLY A 140 -9.61 7.22 -7.12
N ILE A 141 -10.11 6.14 -6.52
CA ILE A 141 -9.39 5.32 -5.53
C ILE A 141 -8.84 4.04 -6.17
N SER A 142 -7.60 3.68 -5.82
CA SER A 142 -6.94 2.43 -6.23
C SER A 142 -5.82 2.03 -5.26
N LEU A 143 -5.21 0.85 -5.45
CA LEU A 143 -4.02 0.42 -4.71
C LEU A 143 -2.70 0.92 -5.35
N VAL A 144 -2.77 1.74 -6.40
CA VAL A 144 -1.57 2.26 -7.08
C VAL A 144 -0.63 3.02 -6.13
N PRO A 145 -1.09 3.95 -5.27
CA PRO A 145 -0.17 4.63 -4.36
C PRO A 145 0.52 3.66 -3.38
N LEU A 146 -0.18 2.62 -2.91
CA LEU A 146 0.40 1.58 -2.04
C LEU A 146 1.51 0.79 -2.76
N LEU A 147 1.28 0.46 -4.03
CA LEU A 147 2.30 -0.15 -4.87
C LEU A 147 3.50 0.77 -5.04
N LEU A 148 3.28 2.05 -5.32
CA LEU A 148 4.35 3.01 -5.56
C LEU A 148 5.21 3.26 -4.32
N ILE A 149 4.65 3.35 -3.10
CA ILE A 149 5.47 3.53 -1.89
C ILE A 149 6.38 2.32 -1.63
N ASN A 150 5.87 1.10 -1.78
CA ASN A 150 6.63 -0.11 -1.49
C ASN A 150 7.78 -0.35 -2.48
N HIS A 151 7.70 0.25 -3.68
CA HIS A 151 8.70 0.14 -4.73
C HIS A 151 9.39 1.47 -5.03
N ASP A 152 9.22 2.49 -4.18
CA ASP A 152 10.01 3.72 -4.25
C ASP A 152 11.48 3.37 -3.98
N LYS A 153 12.39 4.09 -4.63
CA LYS A 153 13.83 3.91 -4.44
C LYS A 153 14.22 3.98 -2.97
N LEU A 154 13.55 4.81 -2.17
CA LEU A 154 13.75 4.94 -0.73
C LEU A 154 13.56 3.60 0.01
N ILE A 155 12.46 2.89 -0.26
CA ILE A 155 12.17 1.61 0.39
C ILE A 155 13.07 0.50 -0.15
N LEU A 156 13.33 0.51 -1.46
CA LEU A 156 14.26 -0.45 -2.10
C LEU A 156 15.67 -0.39 -1.49
N ASP A 157 16.16 0.81 -1.22
CA ASP A 157 17.46 1.05 -0.58
C ASP A 157 17.53 0.45 0.84
N SER A 158 16.44 0.51 1.59
CA SER A 158 16.38 -0.06 2.95
C SER A 158 16.61 -1.59 2.95
N TRP A 159 16.17 -2.29 1.91
CA TRP A 159 16.41 -3.74 1.78
C TRP A 159 17.90 -4.09 1.63
N CYS A 160 18.71 -3.19 1.08
CA CYS A 160 20.16 -3.40 0.98
C CYS A 160 20.84 -3.41 2.35
N HIS A 161 20.23 -2.81 3.37
CA HIS A 161 20.74 -2.74 4.74
C HIS A 161 20.17 -3.83 5.67
N LEU A 162 19.28 -4.70 5.17
CA LEU A 162 18.66 -5.74 6.01
C LEU A 162 19.69 -6.74 6.55
N LYS A 163 20.70 -7.11 5.73
CA LYS A 163 21.79 -7.98 6.17
C LYS A 163 22.54 -7.37 7.35
N ASP A 164 22.89 -6.08 7.25
CA ASP A 164 23.66 -5.39 8.28
C ASP A 164 22.83 -5.20 9.55
N ALA A 165 21.53 -4.93 9.42
CA ALA A 165 20.60 -4.90 10.56
C ALA A 165 20.56 -6.24 11.31
N ILE A 166 20.61 -7.38 10.61
CA ILE A 166 20.67 -8.71 11.25
C ILE A 166 22.00 -8.91 12.01
N LEU A 167 23.12 -8.47 11.43
CA LEU A 167 24.45 -8.70 11.99
C LEU A 167 24.81 -7.73 13.10
N GLU A 168 24.37 -6.49 12.99
CA GLU A 168 24.83 -5.36 13.82
C GLU A 168 23.69 -4.78 14.67
N SER A 169 22.49 -5.34 14.59
CA SER A 169 21.25 -4.75 15.12
C SER A 169 20.90 -3.40 14.49
N GLY A 170 19.69 -2.91 14.78
CA GLY A 170 19.16 -1.65 14.26
C GLY A 170 18.15 -1.84 13.14
N ILE A 171 17.55 -0.74 12.69
CA ILE A 171 16.47 -0.74 11.70
C ILE A 171 17.07 -0.49 10.31
N PRO A 172 16.77 -1.31 9.29
CA PRO A 172 17.36 -1.16 7.96
C PRO A 172 17.17 0.24 7.35
N PHE A 173 15.96 0.81 7.50
CA PHE A 173 15.67 2.17 7.05
C PHE A 173 16.58 3.20 7.72
N SER A 174 16.72 3.12 9.05
CA SER A 174 17.56 4.05 9.82
C SER A 174 19.04 3.89 9.52
N LYS A 175 19.52 2.67 9.22
CA LYS A 175 20.88 2.47 8.72
C LYS A 175 21.10 3.14 7.35
N ALA A 176 20.10 3.10 6.46
CA ALA A 176 20.18 3.71 5.14
C ALA A 176 20.12 5.25 5.17
N ARG A 177 19.40 5.83 6.14
CA ARG A 177 19.02 7.26 6.13
C ARG A 177 19.53 8.08 7.30
N GLY A 178 20.01 7.44 8.37
CA GLY A 178 20.47 8.10 9.59
C GLY A 178 19.35 8.70 10.45
N MET A 179 18.08 8.36 10.18
CA MET A 179 16.89 8.83 10.89
C MET A 179 15.79 7.77 10.83
N THR A 180 14.73 7.91 11.62
CA THR A 180 13.56 7.03 11.57
C THR A 180 12.71 7.29 10.33
N PHE A 181 11.78 6.37 10.03
CA PHE A 181 10.88 6.50 8.89
C PHE A 181 10.00 7.76 8.99
N PHE A 182 9.41 8.01 10.16
CA PHE A 182 8.49 9.12 10.37
C PHE A 182 9.21 10.48 10.37
N GLU A 183 10.42 10.58 10.92
CA GLU A 183 11.27 11.77 10.79
C GLU A 183 11.61 12.04 9.31
N TYR A 184 11.92 11.00 8.53
CA TYR A 184 12.20 11.19 7.10
C TYR A 184 10.99 11.75 6.35
N CYS A 185 9.77 11.25 6.64
CA CYS A 185 8.54 11.76 6.02
C CYS A 185 8.36 13.27 6.25
N GLU A 186 8.72 13.79 7.42
CA GLU A 186 8.68 15.23 7.69
C GLU A 186 9.61 16.03 6.76
N THR A 187 10.76 15.45 6.37
CA THR A 187 11.75 16.11 5.51
C THR A 187 11.49 16.00 4.00
N ASP A 188 10.80 14.95 3.55
CA ASP A 188 10.54 14.68 2.13
C ASP A 188 9.03 14.79 1.82
N SER A 189 8.59 16.01 1.50
CA SER A 189 7.18 16.29 1.17
C SER A 189 6.63 15.46 0.00
N ARG A 190 7.46 15.03 -0.95
CA ARG A 190 7.01 14.19 -2.08
C ARG A 190 6.66 12.80 -1.55
N TYR A 191 7.53 12.22 -0.74
CA TYR A 191 7.30 10.89 -0.17
C TYR A 191 6.16 10.91 0.86
N ASN A 192 6.09 11.92 1.73
CA ASN A 192 5.00 12.11 2.69
C ASN A 192 3.62 12.10 2.03
N LYS A 193 3.46 12.90 0.96
CA LYS A 193 2.20 12.96 0.20
C LYS A 193 1.84 11.61 -0.42
N LEU A 194 2.83 10.90 -0.95
CA LEU A 194 2.59 9.58 -1.54
C LEU A 194 2.21 8.54 -0.46
N PHE A 195 2.87 8.59 0.69
CA PHE A 195 2.57 7.76 1.86
C PHE A 195 1.16 8.02 2.39
N ASN A 196 0.82 9.28 2.68
CA ASN A 196 -0.51 9.69 3.14
C ASN A 196 -1.61 9.27 2.14
N LYS A 197 -1.37 9.46 0.83
CA LYS A 197 -2.29 9.01 -0.22
C LYS A 197 -2.46 7.49 -0.22
N ALA A 198 -1.37 6.73 -0.06
CA ALA A 198 -1.43 5.27 0.03
C ALA A 198 -2.22 4.79 1.24
N MET A 199 -1.98 5.37 2.41
CA MET A 199 -2.71 5.03 3.64
C MET A 199 -4.19 5.38 3.51
N SER A 200 -4.52 6.56 2.99
CA SER A 200 -5.89 7.00 2.74
C SER A 200 -6.63 6.08 1.77
N PHE A 201 -6.04 5.78 0.61
CA PHE A 201 -6.69 4.96 -0.42
C PHE A 201 -6.91 3.52 0.07
N HIS A 202 -5.93 2.96 0.76
CA HIS A 202 -6.06 1.65 1.38
C HIS A 202 -7.11 1.66 2.52
N SER A 203 -7.15 2.70 3.35
CA SER A 203 -8.18 2.89 4.37
C SER A 203 -9.58 2.89 3.77
N ILE A 204 -9.80 3.59 2.64
CA ILE A 204 -11.12 3.62 1.99
C ILE A 204 -11.59 2.22 1.63
N ILE A 205 -10.72 1.42 1.00
CA ILE A 205 -11.07 0.07 0.55
C ILE A 205 -11.39 -0.85 1.73
N VAL A 206 -10.62 -0.78 2.81
CA VAL A 206 -10.78 -1.66 3.98
C VAL A 206 -11.93 -1.20 4.88
N MET A 207 -12.06 0.10 5.12
CA MET A 207 -13.10 0.64 5.99
C MET A 207 -14.49 0.50 5.41
N ASP A 208 -14.64 0.52 4.08
CA ASP A 208 -15.91 0.19 3.41
C ASP A 208 -16.44 -1.17 3.88
N GLN A 209 -15.57 -2.20 3.87
CA GLN A 209 -15.92 -3.55 4.33
C GLN A 209 -16.10 -3.66 5.85
N ILE A 210 -15.24 -2.98 6.63
CA ILE A 210 -15.34 -2.98 8.09
C ILE A 210 -16.68 -2.36 8.50
N LEU A 211 -17.01 -1.19 7.97
CA LEU A 211 -18.25 -0.49 8.34
C LEU A 211 -19.49 -1.30 7.96
N ASP A 212 -19.43 -2.12 6.91
CA ASP A 212 -20.56 -2.98 6.50
C ASP A 212 -20.77 -4.19 7.41
N THR A 213 -19.76 -4.59 8.21
CA THR A 213 -19.80 -5.83 8.99
C THR A 213 -19.61 -5.64 10.49
N TYR A 214 -19.00 -4.52 10.91
CA TYR A 214 -18.68 -4.21 12.29
C TYR A 214 -19.58 -3.10 12.84
N ASN A 215 -20.37 -3.45 13.86
CA ASN A 215 -21.37 -2.55 14.46
C ASN A 215 -20.88 -1.88 15.75
N GLY A 216 -19.61 -2.05 16.14
CA GLY A 216 -19.12 -1.52 17.42
C GLY A 216 -19.07 0.00 17.52
N PHE A 217 -19.28 0.71 16.41
CA PHE A 217 -19.40 2.17 16.38
C PHE A 217 -20.81 2.69 16.70
N GLU A 218 -21.86 1.88 16.58
CA GLU A 218 -23.26 2.35 16.61
C GLU A 218 -23.64 3.11 17.91
N SER A 219 -23.13 2.66 19.05
CA SER A 219 -23.46 3.21 20.36
C SER A 219 -22.53 4.34 20.82
N LEU A 220 -21.46 4.61 20.08
CA LEU A 220 -20.46 5.61 20.45
C LEU A 220 -20.93 7.02 20.11
N LYS A 221 -20.46 7.99 20.88
CA LYS A 221 -20.64 9.43 20.62
C LYS A 221 -19.33 10.11 20.26
N GLU A 222 -18.20 9.48 20.60
CA GLU A 222 -16.88 10.05 20.37
C GLU A 222 -15.83 8.97 20.12
N VAL A 223 -15.05 9.14 19.05
CA VAL A 223 -13.97 8.21 18.67
C VAL A 223 -12.70 9.01 18.42
N VAL A 224 -11.60 8.59 19.03
CA VAL A 224 -10.25 9.11 18.74
C VAL A 224 -9.56 8.10 17.83
N ASP A 225 -9.14 8.52 16.64
CA ASP A 225 -8.30 7.71 15.75
C ASP A 225 -6.84 8.13 15.94
N VAL A 226 -6.08 7.28 16.63
CA VAL A 226 -4.67 7.51 16.95
C VAL A 226 -3.83 7.02 15.78
N GLY A 227 -2.97 7.89 15.26
CA GLY A 227 -2.29 7.64 13.99
C GLY A 227 -3.25 7.61 12.80
N GLY A 228 -4.32 8.42 12.87
CA GLY A 228 -5.40 8.42 11.87
C GLY A 228 -4.99 9.00 10.51
N GLY A 229 -3.74 9.44 10.36
CA GLY A 229 -3.19 10.04 9.16
C GLY A 229 -3.93 11.32 8.81
N THR A 230 -4.33 11.44 7.55
CA THR A 230 -5.11 12.59 7.06
C THR A 230 -6.57 12.56 7.50
N GLY A 231 -7.02 11.60 8.32
CA GLY A 231 -8.38 11.55 8.87
C GLY A 231 -9.43 10.84 8.02
N THR A 232 -9.02 10.19 6.92
CA THR A 232 -9.94 9.51 5.99
C THR A 232 -10.76 8.40 6.66
N THR A 233 -10.16 7.66 7.61
CA THR A 233 -10.89 6.62 8.35
C THR A 233 -12.05 7.22 9.16
N LEU A 234 -11.78 8.31 9.89
CA LEU A 234 -12.81 8.99 10.68
C LEU A 234 -13.86 9.65 9.82
N GLU A 235 -13.49 10.23 8.68
CA GLU A 235 -14.47 10.75 7.71
C GLU A 235 -15.51 9.68 7.35
N MET A 236 -15.06 8.46 7.03
CA MET A 236 -15.99 7.37 6.70
C MET A 236 -16.85 6.94 7.89
N ILE A 237 -16.26 6.88 9.09
CA ILE A 237 -16.99 6.53 10.32
C ILE A 237 -18.07 7.58 10.62
N THR A 238 -17.72 8.88 10.62
CA THR A 238 -18.66 9.96 10.95
C THR A 238 -19.69 10.19 9.84
N SER A 239 -19.34 9.92 8.58
CA SER A 239 -20.29 9.92 7.46
C SER A 239 -21.36 8.81 7.62
N LYS A 240 -20.99 7.63 8.11
CA LYS A 240 -21.94 6.53 8.39
C LYS A 240 -22.71 6.71 9.70
N TYR A 241 -22.06 7.29 10.71
CA TYR A 241 -22.61 7.52 12.05
C TYR A 241 -22.52 9.01 12.42
N PRO A 242 -23.41 9.86 11.91
CA PRO A 242 -23.33 11.32 12.10
C PRO A 242 -23.44 11.79 13.56
N GLN A 243 -23.86 10.91 14.48
CA GLN A 243 -23.88 11.18 15.91
C GLN A 243 -22.48 11.15 16.55
N ILE A 244 -21.50 10.52 15.91
CA ILE A 244 -20.13 10.40 16.41
C ILE A 244 -19.37 11.69 16.12
N LYS A 245 -18.69 12.22 17.14
CA LYS A 245 -17.61 13.20 16.97
C LYS A 245 -16.28 12.47 16.84
N GLY A 246 -15.57 12.68 15.75
CA GLY A 246 -14.24 12.13 15.52
C GLY A 246 -13.15 13.09 16.01
N ILE A 247 -12.10 12.55 16.63
CA ILE A 247 -10.84 13.25 16.88
C ILE A 247 -9.74 12.51 16.12
N ASN A 248 -9.27 13.09 15.02
CA ASN A 248 -8.14 12.57 14.27
C ASN A 248 -6.84 13.04 14.91
N PHE A 249 -6.06 12.10 15.44
CA PHE A 249 -4.82 12.40 16.15
C PHE A 249 -3.62 11.81 15.39
N ASP A 250 -2.67 12.66 15.03
CA ASP A 250 -1.44 12.26 14.33
C ASP A 250 -0.33 13.30 14.57
N LEU A 251 0.86 13.09 13.99
CA LEU A 251 1.97 14.02 14.08
C LEU A 251 1.58 15.39 13.46
N PRO A 252 2.11 16.51 14.00
CA PRO A 252 1.75 17.85 13.53
C PRO A 252 1.91 18.07 12.02
N HIS A 253 2.97 17.54 11.42
CA HIS A 253 3.23 17.69 9.98
C HIS A 253 2.23 16.91 9.12
N VAL A 254 1.65 15.81 9.62
CA VAL A 254 0.60 15.04 8.93
C VAL A 254 -0.72 15.77 9.02
N ILE A 255 -1.08 16.24 10.22
CA ILE A 255 -2.30 17.01 10.46
C ILE A 255 -2.34 18.30 9.65
N ALA A 256 -1.20 18.95 9.43
CA ALA A 256 -1.11 20.14 8.59
C ALA A 256 -1.54 19.90 7.12
N GLU A 257 -1.48 18.65 6.63
CA GLU A 257 -1.93 18.26 5.30
C GLU A 257 -3.36 17.67 5.28
N ALA A 258 -4.00 17.50 6.44
CA ALA A 258 -5.32 16.87 6.56
C ALA A 258 -6.44 17.80 6.03
N PRO A 259 -7.31 17.32 5.11
CA PRO A 259 -8.50 18.04 4.70
C PRO A 259 -9.50 18.15 5.85
N SER A 260 -10.27 19.24 5.92
CA SER A 260 -11.35 19.34 6.90
C SER A 260 -12.52 18.41 6.56
N TYR A 261 -13.00 17.68 7.56
CA TYR A 261 -14.18 16.81 7.45
C TYR A 261 -15.27 17.20 8.45
N ALA A 262 -16.53 17.06 8.05
CA ALA A 262 -17.66 17.32 8.94
C ALA A 262 -17.67 16.31 10.08
N GLY A 263 -17.75 16.80 11.33
CA GLY A 263 -17.76 15.94 12.52
C GLY A 263 -16.37 15.44 12.97
N VAL A 264 -15.29 15.87 12.32
CA VAL A 264 -13.91 15.48 12.67
C VAL A 264 -13.12 16.71 13.13
N GLU A 265 -12.49 16.60 14.30
CA GLU A 265 -11.50 17.55 14.83
C GLU A 265 -10.10 16.97 14.61
N HIS A 266 -9.17 17.77 14.07
CA HIS A 266 -7.78 17.34 13.88
C HIS A 266 -6.90 17.87 15.01
N VAL A 267 -6.13 16.98 15.62
CA VAL A 267 -5.22 17.29 16.74
C VAL A 267 -3.83 16.76 16.42
N GLY A 268 -2.85 17.66 16.36
CA GLY A 268 -1.44 17.32 16.18
C GLY A 268 -0.75 17.04 17.50
N GLY A 269 0.00 15.95 17.61
CA GLY A 269 0.80 15.62 18.79
C GLY A 269 1.57 14.32 18.66
N ASP A 270 2.12 13.85 19.77
CA ASP A 270 2.83 12.57 19.88
C ASP A 270 2.05 11.61 20.78
N MET A 271 1.75 10.41 20.30
CA MET A 271 1.01 9.39 21.04
C MET A 271 1.79 8.81 22.22
N PHE A 272 3.12 8.97 22.22
CA PHE A 272 3.98 8.58 23.33
C PHE A 272 4.03 9.65 24.44
N GLU A 273 3.55 10.86 24.17
CA GLU A 273 3.46 11.94 25.15
C GLU A 273 2.03 12.11 25.69
N CYS A 274 1.05 12.30 24.82
CA CYS A 274 -0.32 12.61 25.21
C CYS A 274 -1.30 12.23 24.11
N VAL A 275 -2.30 11.42 24.44
CA VAL A 275 -3.39 11.07 23.52
C VAL A 275 -4.69 11.74 23.95
N PRO A 276 -5.42 12.38 23.03
CA PRO A 276 -6.73 12.97 23.33
C PRO A 276 -7.70 11.94 23.91
N ARG A 277 -8.50 12.39 24.88
CA ARG A 277 -9.56 11.56 25.48
C ARG A 277 -10.76 11.43 24.53
N GLY A 278 -11.32 10.22 24.46
CA GLY A 278 -12.59 9.90 23.81
C GLY A 278 -13.28 8.70 24.45
N GLU A 279 -14.49 8.36 23.98
CA GLU A 279 -15.22 7.17 24.47
C GLU A 279 -14.60 5.86 23.95
N ALA A 280 -14.02 5.90 22.75
CA ALA A 280 -13.24 4.81 22.18
C ALA A 280 -11.99 5.32 21.46
N ILE A 281 -10.95 4.49 21.46
CA ILE A 281 -9.74 4.68 20.66
C ILE A 281 -9.77 3.67 19.51
N PHE A 282 -9.57 4.16 18.31
CA PHE A 282 -9.36 3.38 17.10
C PHE A 282 -7.89 3.50 16.70
N MET A 283 -7.29 2.38 16.31
CA MET A 283 -5.89 2.30 15.87
C MET A 283 -5.80 1.33 14.70
N LYS A 284 -5.79 1.86 13.48
CA LYS A 284 -5.59 1.05 12.27
C LYS A 284 -4.15 1.19 11.81
N TRP A 285 -3.46 0.06 11.65
CA TRP A 285 -2.09 0.02 11.12
C TRP A 285 -1.06 0.78 11.98
N ILE A 286 -1.28 0.84 13.30
CA ILE A 286 -0.37 1.50 14.24
C ILE A 286 0.49 0.50 14.99
N LEU A 287 -0.15 -0.47 15.64
CA LEU A 287 0.54 -1.37 16.58
C LEU A 287 1.66 -2.17 15.92
N HIS A 288 1.56 -2.49 14.63
CA HIS A 288 2.59 -3.27 13.93
C HIS A 288 3.89 -2.49 13.64
N ASN A 289 3.92 -1.18 13.86
CA ASN A 289 5.08 -0.34 13.57
C ASN A 289 6.12 -0.31 14.70
N TRP A 290 5.73 -0.74 15.90
CA TRP A 290 6.51 -0.52 17.13
C TRP A 290 6.77 -1.83 17.85
N SER A 291 7.82 -1.88 18.68
CA SER A 291 8.08 -3.04 19.54
C SER A 291 7.09 -3.09 20.70
N ASP A 292 6.97 -4.25 21.33
CA ASP A 292 6.08 -4.44 22.48
C ASP A 292 6.40 -3.45 23.61
N GLU A 293 7.68 -3.14 23.86
CA GLU A 293 8.09 -2.17 24.88
C GLU A 293 7.58 -0.76 24.57
N THR A 294 7.78 -0.29 23.34
CA THR A 294 7.29 1.02 22.88
C THR A 294 5.76 1.09 22.88
N LEU A 295 5.08 -0.01 22.55
CA LEU A 295 3.62 -0.08 22.63
C LEU A 295 3.12 -0.02 24.07
N LEU A 296 3.81 -0.64 25.02
CA LEU A 296 3.45 -0.56 26.43
C LEU A 296 3.50 0.89 26.93
N GLU A 297 4.53 1.65 26.55
CA GLU A 297 4.62 3.09 26.84
C GLU A 297 3.42 3.86 26.27
N ALA A 298 3.07 3.62 25.01
CA ALA A 298 1.88 4.25 24.40
C ALA A 298 0.59 3.83 25.12
N PHE A 299 0.42 2.56 25.49
CA PHE A 299 -0.76 2.08 26.20
C PHE A 299 -0.87 2.66 27.61
N GLU A 300 0.24 2.87 28.31
CA GLU A 300 0.25 3.58 29.60
C GLU A 300 -0.32 4.99 29.43
N GLN A 301 0.09 5.74 28.40
CA GLN A 301 -0.50 7.06 28.10
C GLN A 301 -2.00 6.98 27.79
N LEU A 302 -2.42 5.98 27.01
CA LEU A 302 -3.83 5.76 26.69
C LEU A 302 -4.67 5.46 27.96
N LEU A 303 -4.12 4.70 28.90
CA LEU A 303 -4.76 4.34 30.18
C LEU A 303 -4.74 5.47 31.21
N GLU A 304 -3.78 6.40 31.14
CA GLU A 304 -3.73 7.59 31.99
C GLU A 304 -4.65 8.72 31.49
N SER A 305 -4.90 8.80 30.18
CA SER A 305 -5.82 9.75 29.54
C SER A 305 -7.23 9.89 30.18
N PRO A 306 -7.86 8.84 30.74
CA PRO A 306 -9.17 8.97 31.41
C PRO A 306 -9.12 9.73 32.74
N THR A 307 -7.94 9.88 33.36
CA THR A 307 -7.82 10.31 34.78
C THR A 307 -7.15 11.65 35.04
N LYS A 308 -6.47 12.30 34.08
CA LYS A 308 -5.71 13.53 34.40
C LYS A 308 -5.76 14.71 33.42
N ILE A 309 -6.18 14.54 32.17
CA ILE A 309 -5.87 15.54 31.12
C ILE A 309 -7.13 15.89 30.32
N GLY A 310 -7.48 17.18 30.26
CA GLY A 310 -8.60 17.68 29.44
C GLY A 310 -8.25 17.70 27.95
N LYS A 311 -9.25 17.69 27.07
CA LYS A 311 -9.03 17.80 25.60
C LYS A 311 -8.13 18.98 25.20
N SER A 312 -8.18 20.07 25.96
CA SER A 312 -7.36 21.28 25.75
C SER A 312 -5.87 21.08 26.04
N ASP A 313 -5.51 20.09 26.85
CA ASP A 313 -4.18 20.00 27.46
C ASP A 313 -3.21 19.22 26.54
N CYS A 314 -3.67 18.21 25.79
CA CYS A 314 -2.85 17.64 24.70
C CYS A 314 -2.69 18.62 23.52
N CYS A 315 -3.67 19.51 23.29
CA CYS A 315 -3.58 20.53 22.22
C CYS A 315 -2.57 21.65 22.52
N GLY A 316 -2.14 21.83 23.76
CA GLY A 316 -1.30 22.96 24.20
C GLY A 316 0.21 22.77 24.04
N ILE A 317 0.69 21.53 23.85
CA ILE A 317 2.12 21.19 23.91
C ILE A 317 2.91 21.78 22.72
N ASN A 318 2.24 22.11 21.60
CA ASN A 318 2.87 22.70 20.41
C ASN A 318 3.15 24.22 20.47
N SER A 319 2.88 24.90 21.59
CA SER A 319 3.07 26.36 21.69
C SER A 319 4.31 26.81 22.48
N SER A 320 5.11 25.89 23.02
CA SER A 320 6.30 26.25 23.81
C SER A 320 7.48 25.32 23.55
N ASN A 321 8.17 25.51 22.42
CA ASN A 321 9.61 25.23 22.33
C ASN A 321 10.27 26.18 21.32
N GLY A 322 10.15 27.47 21.60
CA GLY A 322 11.19 28.43 21.25
C GLY A 322 12.18 28.51 22.41
N SER A 323 13.45 28.24 22.13
CA SER A 323 14.63 28.47 22.98
C SER A 323 14.68 27.74 24.33
N ARG A 324 15.47 26.66 24.39
CA ARG A 324 16.43 26.42 25.46
C ARG A 324 17.75 25.90 24.87
N GLU A 325 18.83 26.46 25.41
CA GLU A 325 20.24 26.35 25.03
C GLU A 325 20.80 24.92 24.98
#